data_AF-A0A8T8E0C3-F1
#
_entry.id   AF-A0A8T8E0C3-F1
#
_cell.length_a   1.000
_cell.length_b   1.000
_cell.length_c   1.000
_cell.angle_alpha   90.00
_cell.angle_beta   90.00
_cell.angle_gamma   90.00
#
_symmetry.space_group_name_H-M   'P 1'
#
loop_
_entity.id
_entity.type
_entity.pdbx_description
1 polymer ?
#
loop_
_entity_poly.entity_id
_entity_poly.type
_entity_poly.pdbx_seq_one_letter_code
_entity_poly.pdbx_strand_id
1 'polypeptide(L)'
;MNYRPPERFDVDFVDWPFSKLKKQAVPDVDGAWREHLKTVRGERPRYAVAPDADEITGDWDWVLDRAADLERYAETVIVVPKIVHPRDVPGRYRVGLPCQERYGPSPHPWTAYRDCPEVHLLGGSPVKQVKARKYGVPVESADTTSPLTAARWQGYFDGTGWTKLPRGRSDFYECVRRSYKNLRYGLNPDRDVWSPRPRNAQYDYEEEFFETHPDADCWADDDAPSRFYEMFA
;
A
#
# COMPACT_ATOMS: atom_id res chain seq x y z
N MET A 1 14.97 -0.59 -9.59
CA MET A 1 14.33 -1.24 -10.76
C MET A 1 13.02 -1.81 -10.23
N ASN A 2 11.88 -1.48 -10.83
CA ASN A 2 10.60 -2.10 -10.45
C ASN A 2 10.52 -3.40 -11.22
N TYR A 3 10.59 -4.53 -10.53
CA TYR A 3 10.43 -5.84 -11.15
C TYR A 3 8.98 -6.27 -10.99
N ARG A 4 8.41 -6.83 -12.06
CA ARG A 4 7.16 -7.58 -11.97
C ARG A 4 7.37 -8.73 -10.97
N PRO A 5 6.38 -9.04 -10.09
CA PRO A 5 6.39 -10.25 -9.29
C PRO A 5 6.58 -11.52 -10.16
N PRO A 6 7.06 -12.63 -9.57
CA PRO A 6 7.07 -13.93 -10.25
C PRO A 6 5.70 -14.27 -10.84
N GLU A 7 5.67 -14.96 -11.99
CA GLU A 7 4.42 -15.22 -12.75
C GLU A 7 3.31 -15.92 -11.96
N ARG A 8 3.67 -16.65 -10.90
CA ARG A 8 2.70 -17.30 -10.00
C ARG A 8 1.88 -16.33 -9.15
N PHE A 9 2.21 -15.04 -9.14
CA PHE A 9 1.49 -14.02 -8.38
C PHE A 9 0.85 -13.02 -9.35
N ASP A 10 -0.44 -12.78 -9.15
CA ASP A 10 -1.15 -11.73 -9.86
C ASP A 10 -0.66 -10.34 -9.42
N VAL A 11 -0.71 -9.38 -10.34
CA VAL A 11 -0.35 -7.99 -10.06
C VAL A 11 -1.61 -7.22 -9.67
N ASP A 12 -1.80 -7.03 -8.38
CA ASP A 12 -2.97 -6.30 -7.86
C ASP A 12 -2.86 -4.78 -7.94
N PHE A 13 -1.64 -4.22 -8.04
CA PHE A 13 -1.42 -2.78 -7.97
C PHE A 13 -0.36 -2.31 -8.97
N VAL A 14 -0.73 -1.34 -9.81
CA VAL A 14 0.18 -0.70 -10.76
C VAL A 14 0.22 0.81 -10.49
N ASP A 15 1.39 1.28 -10.04
CA ASP A 15 1.64 2.69 -9.72
C ASP A 15 2.08 3.51 -10.94
N TRP A 16 1.81 4.82 -10.90
CA TRP A 16 2.30 5.80 -11.87
C TRP A 16 3.80 6.05 -11.67
N PRO A 17 4.67 5.94 -12.70
CA PRO A 17 6.12 6.03 -12.52
C PRO A 17 6.67 7.46 -12.35
N PHE A 18 6.08 8.28 -11.47
CA PHE A 18 6.44 9.70 -11.26
C PHE A 18 7.94 9.93 -10.96
N SER A 19 8.58 9.01 -10.23
CA SER A 19 10.01 9.12 -9.86
C SER A 19 10.96 9.02 -11.06
N LYS A 20 10.54 8.36 -12.15
CA LYS A 20 11.34 8.26 -13.37
C LYS A 20 11.21 9.53 -14.20
N LEU A 21 10.01 10.09 -14.29
CA LEU A 21 9.72 11.34 -15.01
C LEU A 21 10.49 12.52 -14.41
N LYS A 22 10.48 12.68 -13.08
CA LYS A 22 11.20 13.77 -12.39
C LYS A 22 12.73 13.74 -12.54
N LYS A 23 13.32 12.62 -12.99
CA LYS A 23 14.77 12.49 -13.20
C LYS A 23 15.21 12.86 -14.62
N GLN A 24 14.27 13.04 -15.54
CA GLN A 24 14.57 13.39 -16.92
C GLN A 24 14.71 14.91 -17.06
N ALA A 25 15.67 15.37 -17.85
CA ALA A 25 15.85 16.80 -18.14
C ALA A 25 14.66 17.37 -18.91
N VAL A 26 14.03 16.55 -19.76
CA VAL A 26 12.74 16.80 -20.41
C VAL A 26 11.88 15.55 -20.19
N PRO A 27 10.82 15.62 -19.36
CA PRO A 27 9.97 14.46 -19.08
C PRO A 27 9.18 13.99 -20.31
N ASP A 28 9.33 12.72 -20.71
CA ASP A 28 8.48 12.09 -21.73
C ASP A 28 7.20 11.52 -21.09
N VAL A 29 6.26 12.43 -20.82
CA VAL A 29 4.98 12.09 -20.16
C VAL A 29 4.15 11.15 -21.02
N ASP A 30 4.04 11.41 -22.32
CA ASP A 30 3.25 10.58 -23.24
C ASP A 30 3.84 9.18 -23.42
N GLY A 31 5.16 9.05 -23.48
CA GLY A 31 5.83 7.75 -23.48
C GLY A 31 5.62 6.99 -22.18
N ALA A 32 5.75 7.66 -21.03
CA ALA A 32 5.45 7.05 -19.74
C ALA A 32 3.99 6.60 -19.62
N TRP A 33 3.06 7.42 -20.14
CA TRP A 33 1.64 7.09 -20.21
C TRP A 33 1.38 5.85 -21.06
N ARG A 34 1.94 5.78 -22.27
CA ARG A 34 1.79 4.62 -23.16
C ARG A 34 2.27 3.32 -22.51
N GLU A 35 3.43 3.35 -21.85
CA GLU A 35 3.97 2.17 -21.17
C GLU A 35 3.16 1.81 -19.91
N HIS A 36 2.68 2.80 -19.16
CA HIS A 36 1.83 2.57 -18.00
C HIS A 36 0.50 1.94 -18.41
N LEU A 37 -0.21 2.51 -19.40
CA LEU A 37 -1.46 1.96 -19.92
C LEU A 37 -1.28 0.55 -20.51
N LYS A 38 -0.18 0.31 -21.22
CA LYS A 38 0.18 -1.02 -21.72
C LYS A 38 0.32 -2.04 -20.58
N THR A 39 0.97 -1.63 -19.47
CA THR A 39 1.13 -2.47 -18.29
C THR A 39 -0.21 -2.76 -17.63
N VAL A 40 -1.02 -1.73 -17.37
CA VAL A 40 -2.36 -1.89 -16.77
C VAL A 40 -3.26 -2.76 -17.64
N ARG A 41 -3.23 -2.59 -18.96
CA ARG A 41 -3.98 -3.43 -19.90
C ARG A 41 -3.54 -4.89 -19.87
N GLY A 42 -2.23 -5.14 -19.75
CA GLY A 42 -1.66 -6.49 -19.75
C GLY A 42 -1.93 -7.24 -18.44
N GLU A 43 -1.77 -6.57 -17.31
CA GLU A 43 -1.94 -7.17 -15.99
C GLU A 43 -3.38 -7.18 -15.48
N ARG A 44 -4.22 -6.25 -15.97
CA ARG A 44 -5.61 -6.02 -15.50
C ARG A 44 -5.71 -5.96 -13.97
N PRO A 45 -4.95 -5.06 -13.32
CA PRO A 45 -4.79 -5.06 -11.88
C PRO A 45 -6.07 -4.66 -11.16
N ARG A 46 -6.20 -5.06 -9.90
CA ARG A 46 -7.26 -4.54 -9.03
C ARG A 46 -7.17 -3.02 -8.86
N TYR A 47 -5.97 -2.48 -8.77
CA TYR A 47 -5.71 -1.07 -8.53
C TYR A 47 -4.74 -0.50 -9.57
N ALA A 48 -5.09 0.65 -10.12
CA ALA A 48 -4.18 1.44 -10.95
C ALA A 48 -4.19 2.90 -10.53
N VAL A 49 -3.02 3.54 -10.50
CA VAL A 49 -2.87 4.96 -10.13
C VAL A 49 -2.83 5.80 -11.41
N ALA A 50 -3.77 6.73 -11.54
CA ALA A 50 -3.75 7.72 -12.62
C ALA A 50 -2.51 8.63 -12.48
N PRO A 51 -2.07 9.25 -13.58
CA PRO A 51 -1.05 10.30 -13.49
C PRO A 51 -1.41 11.36 -12.45
N ASP A 52 -0.39 11.88 -11.78
CA ASP A 52 -0.57 13.02 -10.89
C ASP A 52 -1.07 14.24 -11.68
N ALA A 53 -1.89 15.10 -11.07
CA ALA A 53 -2.22 16.41 -11.66
C ALA A 53 -1.19 17.44 -11.18
N ASP A 54 -0.09 17.63 -11.92
CA ASP A 54 0.94 18.61 -11.57
C ASP A 54 1.51 19.31 -12.81
N GLU A 55 2.40 20.27 -12.58
CA GLU A 55 3.00 21.10 -13.64
C GLU A 55 3.74 20.27 -14.72
N ILE A 56 4.10 19.02 -14.42
CA ILE A 56 4.87 18.17 -15.33
C ILE A 56 3.92 17.36 -16.24
N THR A 57 2.86 16.80 -15.67
CA THR A 57 2.03 15.78 -16.33
C THR A 57 0.85 16.36 -17.11
N GLY A 58 0.28 17.48 -16.67
CA GLY A 58 -0.86 18.11 -17.34
C GLY A 58 -1.87 18.71 -16.37
N ASP A 59 -2.91 19.30 -16.94
CA ASP A 59 -4.04 19.85 -16.17
C ASP A 59 -4.97 18.75 -15.65
N TRP A 60 -5.99 19.18 -14.91
CA TRP A 60 -6.94 18.29 -14.26
C TRP A 60 -7.76 17.46 -15.26
N ASP A 61 -8.19 18.06 -16.37
CA ASP A 61 -8.99 17.38 -17.40
C ASP A 61 -8.18 16.27 -18.07
N TRP A 62 -6.91 16.53 -18.37
CA TRP A 62 -6.00 15.52 -18.92
C TRP A 62 -5.85 14.31 -17.98
N VAL A 63 -5.76 14.52 -16.66
CA VAL A 63 -5.69 13.41 -15.69
C VAL A 63 -6.99 12.60 -15.67
N LEU A 64 -8.15 13.26 -15.77
CA LEU A 64 -9.45 12.59 -15.76
C LEU A 64 -9.68 11.73 -17.01
N ASP A 65 -9.23 12.20 -18.18
CA ASP A 65 -9.27 11.41 -19.41
C ASP A 65 -8.44 10.13 -19.29
N ARG A 66 -7.29 10.20 -18.63
CA ARG A 66 -6.38 9.08 -18.42
C ARG A 66 -6.92 8.13 -17.37
N ALA A 67 -7.54 8.65 -16.31
CA ALA A 67 -8.26 7.83 -15.35
C ALA A 67 -9.38 7.03 -16.03
N ALA A 68 -10.11 7.64 -16.99
CA ALA A 68 -11.16 6.94 -17.75
C ALA A 68 -10.60 5.83 -18.67
N ASP A 69 -9.39 6.01 -19.21
CA ASP A 69 -8.71 4.94 -19.96
C ASP A 69 -8.32 3.76 -19.06
N LEU A 70 -7.86 4.02 -17.82
CA LEU A 70 -7.50 2.98 -16.85
C LEU A 70 -8.70 2.19 -16.35
N GLU A 71 -9.86 2.84 -16.18
CA GLU A 71 -11.12 2.23 -15.69
C GLU A 71 -11.58 1.04 -16.56
N ARG A 72 -11.14 0.97 -17.81
CA ARG A 72 -11.45 -0.14 -18.73
C ARG A 72 -10.72 -1.44 -18.37
N TYR A 73 -9.64 -1.35 -17.60
CA TYR A 73 -8.71 -2.45 -17.37
C TYR A 73 -8.43 -2.71 -15.89
N ALA A 74 -8.67 -1.75 -15.01
CA ALA A 74 -8.50 -1.91 -13.56
C ALA A 74 -9.84 -1.84 -12.82
N GLU A 75 -9.98 -2.58 -11.71
CA GLU A 75 -11.21 -2.57 -10.90
C GLU A 75 -11.41 -1.23 -10.17
N THR A 76 -10.31 -0.59 -9.74
CA THR A 76 -10.35 0.68 -9.03
C THR A 76 -9.22 1.57 -9.51
N VAL A 77 -9.58 2.76 -10.02
CA VAL A 77 -8.62 3.80 -10.38
C VAL A 77 -8.43 4.76 -9.21
N ILE A 78 -7.18 5.00 -8.85
CA ILE A 78 -6.79 5.93 -7.79
C ILE A 78 -6.33 7.23 -8.45
N VAL A 79 -6.92 8.36 -8.07
CA VAL A 79 -6.55 9.69 -8.57
C VAL A 79 -5.99 10.54 -7.44
N VAL A 80 -4.83 11.17 -7.67
CA VAL A 80 -4.14 11.99 -6.66
C VAL A 80 -4.44 13.48 -6.90
N PRO A 81 -5.27 14.12 -6.05
CA PRO A 81 -5.66 15.51 -6.21
C PRO A 81 -4.54 16.42 -5.67
N LYS A 82 -3.60 16.82 -6.53
CA LYS A 82 -2.52 17.74 -6.13
C LYS A 82 -2.83 19.22 -6.37
N ILE A 83 -3.70 19.53 -7.32
CA ILE A 83 -4.02 20.92 -7.73
C ILE A 83 -5.51 21.27 -7.53
N VAL A 84 -6.34 20.30 -7.16
CA VAL A 84 -7.78 20.45 -6.90
C VAL A 84 -8.12 19.94 -5.50
N HIS A 85 -9.25 20.32 -4.93
CA HIS A 85 -9.63 19.81 -3.61
C HIS A 85 -9.91 18.30 -3.70
N PRO A 86 -9.57 17.48 -2.67
CA PRO A 86 -9.82 16.04 -2.71
C PRO A 86 -11.28 15.61 -2.96
N ARG A 87 -12.23 16.49 -2.65
CA ARG A 87 -13.67 16.29 -2.90
C ARG A 87 -14.09 16.53 -4.36
N ASP A 88 -13.21 17.13 -5.16
CA ASP A 88 -13.46 17.39 -6.58
C ASP A 88 -13.09 16.17 -7.45
N VAL A 89 -12.46 15.15 -6.87
CA VAL A 89 -12.24 13.85 -7.52
C VAL A 89 -13.60 13.19 -7.77
N PRO A 90 -13.94 12.80 -9.02
CA PRO A 90 -15.20 12.12 -9.31
C PRO A 90 -15.38 10.86 -8.46
N GLY A 91 -16.57 10.68 -7.88
CA GLY A 91 -16.83 9.59 -6.92
C GLY A 91 -16.70 8.15 -7.46
N ARG A 92 -16.53 7.98 -8.77
CA ARG A 92 -16.17 6.67 -9.38
C ARG A 92 -14.70 6.31 -9.22
N TYR A 93 -13.85 7.26 -8.82
CA TYR A 93 -12.43 7.05 -8.57
C TYR A 93 -12.14 7.11 -7.07
N ARG A 94 -11.16 6.32 -6.62
CA ARG A 94 -10.67 6.37 -5.25
C ARG A 94 -9.68 7.52 -5.08
N VAL A 95 -9.77 8.25 -3.98
CA VAL A 95 -8.89 9.41 -3.74
C VAL A 95 -7.54 8.96 -3.21
N GLY A 96 -6.45 9.33 -3.88
CA GLY A 96 -5.09 9.06 -3.42
C GLY A 96 -4.61 10.10 -2.40
N LEU A 97 -4.11 9.63 -1.26
CA LEU A 97 -3.48 10.46 -0.22
C LEU A 97 -1.98 10.11 -0.11
N PRO A 98 -1.08 10.96 -0.64
CA PRO A 98 0.36 10.76 -0.51
C PRO A 98 0.81 10.74 0.95
N CYS A 99 1.38 9.62 1.38
CA CYS A 99 1.94 9.43 2.72
C CYS A 99 3.47 9.56 2.74
N GLN A 100 4.11 9.89 1.62
CA GLN A 100 5.57 10.01 1.50
C GLN A 100 6.01 11.43 1.09
N GLU A 101 6.54 12.20 2.04
CA GLU A 101 6.96 13.60 1.80
C GLU A 101 8.09 13.72 0.78
N ARG A 102 8.96 12.70 0.67
CA ARG A 102 10.12 12.71 -0.23
C ARG A 102 9.75 12.90 -1.72
N TYR A 103 8.54 12.53 -2.12
CA TYR A 103 8.10 12.58 -3.51
C TYR A 103 7.15 13.74 -3.82
N GLY A 104 6.87 14.56 -2.81
CA GLY A 104 5.97 15.69 -2.80
C GLY A 104 5.14 15.66 -1.51
N PRO A 105 5.07 16.73 -0.71
CA PRO A 105 4.09 16.81 0.37
C PRO A 105 2.69 16.69 -0.24
N SER A 106 1.74 16.10 0.50
CA SER A 106 0.34 16.28 0.13
C SER A 106 0.04 17.79 0.20
N PRO A 107 -0.44 18.41 -0.89
CA PRO A 107 -0.75 19.84 -0.89
C PRO A 107 -1.95 20.18 -0.01
N HIS A 108 -2.70 19.17 0.41
CA HIS A 108 -3.86 19.32 1.28
C HIS A 108 -3.60 18.74 2.67
N PRO A 109 -4.11 19.38 3.73
CA PRO A 109 -4.08 18.78 5.05
C PRO A 109 -4.90 17.48 5.03
N TRP A 110 -4.51 16.48 5.82
CA TRP A 110 -5.23 15.19 5.87
C TRP A 110 -6.71 15.32 6.21
N THR A 111 -7.07 16.38 6.93
CA THR A 111 -8.44 16.71 7.25
C THR A 111 -9.32 17.04 6.06
N ALA A 112 -8.74 17.43 4.91
CA ALA A 112 -9.45 17.70 3.66
C ALA A 112 -10.02 16.41 3.02
N TYR A 113 -9.53 15.25 3.44
CA TYR A 113 -9.92 13.94 2.91
C TYR A 113 -11.04 13.27 3.71
N ARG A 114 -11.53 13.89 4.81
CA ARG A 114 -12.54 13.32 5.71
C ARG A 114 -13.87 13.01 5.01
N ASP A 115 -14.26 13.87 4.07
CA ASP A 115 -15.53 13.76 3.35
C ASP A 115 -15.37 13.07 2.00
N CYS A 116 -14.20 12.51 1.69
CA CYS A 116 -14.02 11.68 0.50
C CYS A 116 -14.71 10.32 0.72
N PRO A 117 -15.33 9.70 -0.30
CA PRO A 117 -15.99 8.41 -0.10
C PRO A 117 -15.01 7.28 0.26
N GLU A 118 -13.88 7.22 -0.44
CA GLU A 118 -12.86 6.19 -0.26
C GLU A 118 -11.47 6.78 -0.49
N VAL A 119 -10.52 6.46 0.40
CA VAL A 119 -9.13 6.93 0.30
C VAL A 119 -8.14 5.77 0.21
N HIS A 120 -7.19 5.89 -0.72
CA HIS A 120 -6.00 5.06 -0.79
C HIS A 120 -4.78 5.81 -0.22
N LEU A 121 -4.06 5.21 0.73
CA LEU A 121 -2.83 5.80 1.26
C LEU A 121 -1.63 5.41 0.39
N LEU A 122 -1.04 6.39 -0.30
CA LEU A 122 0.05 6.16 -1.25
C LEU A 122 1.43 6.19 -0.58
N GLY A 123 2.11 5.05 -0.57
CA GLY A 123 3.47 4.87 -0.06
C GLY A 123 3.70 5.31 1.40
N GLY A 124 4.94 5.65 1.75
CA GLY A 124 5.29 6.13 3.09
C GLY A 124 5.44 5.01 4.13
N SER A 125 5.68 5.39 5.39
CA SER A 125 5.87 4.45 6.49
C SER A 125 4.52 4.01 7.10
N PRO A 126 4.34 2.73 7.49
CA PRO A 126 3.22 2.27 8.31
C PRO A 126 2.91 3.21 9.49
N VAL A 127 3.95 3.69 10.18
CA VAL A 127 3.83 4.65 11.31
C VAL A 127 3.10 5.93 10.90
N LYS A 128 3.28 6.39 9.66
CA LYS A 128 2.59 7.56 9.13
C LYS A 128 1.20 7.19 8.62
N GLN A 129 1.06 6.09 7.90
CA GLN A 129 -0.23 5.64 7.36
C GLN A 129 -1.29 5.45 8.45
N VAL A 130 -0.95 4.81 9.57
CA VAL A 130 -1.91 4.60 10.68
C VAL A 130 -2.37 5.91 11.32
N LYS A 131 -1.62 7.00 11.19
CA LYS A 131 -2.05 8.31 11.70
C LYS A 131 -3.23 8.87 10.90
N ALA A 132 -3.44 8.48 9.63
CA ALA A 132 -4.52 9.00 8.79
C ALA A 132 -5.89 8.88 9.47
N ARG A 133 -6.10 7.78 10.21
CA ARG A 133 -7.30 7.54 11.01
C ARG A 133 -7.55 8.59 12.09
N LYS A 134 -6.51 9.13 12.72
CA LYS A 134 -6.65 10.19 13.74
C LYS A 134 -7.28 11.47 13.19
N TYR A 135 -7.26 11.63 11.87
CA TYR A 135 -7.84 12.77 11.18
C TYR A 135 -9.17 12.44 10.53
N GLY A 136 -9.76 11.26 10.79
CA GLY A 136 -11.06 10.85 10.25
C GLY A 136 -11.04 10.50 8.76
N VAL A 137 -9.89 10.14 8.20
CA VAL A 137 -9.79 9.75 6.79
C VAL A 137 -10.41 8.36 6.58
N PRO A 138 -11.35 8.19 5.63
CA PRO A 138 -11.97 6.90 5.31
C PRO A 138 -11.04 6.06 4.44
N VAL A 139 -10.07 5.41 5.08
CA VAL A 139 -9.05 4.60 4.41
C VAL A 139 -9.63 3.24 3.99
N GLU A 140 -9.59 2.96 2.68
CA GLU A 140 -10.02 1.68 2.10
C GLU A 140 -8.85 0.80 1.66
N SER A 141 -7.71 1.41 1.35
CA SER A 141 -6.53 0.67 0.88
C SER A 141 -5.24 1.47 1.13
N ALA A 142 -4.10 0.78 1.12
CA ALA A 142 -2.79 1.40 1.29
C ALA A 142 -1.72 0.56 0.60
N ASP A 143 -0.71 1.21 0.03
CA ASP A 143 0.51 0.58 -0.47
C ASP A 143 1.74 1.08 0.30
N THR A 144 2.77 0.24 0.45
CA THR A 144 4.06 0.68 0.97
C THR A 144 5.14 -0.36 0.70
N THR A 145 6.36 0.11 0.40
CA THR A 145 7.57 -0.72 0.31
C THR A 145 8.41 -0.67 1.60
N SER A 146 8.01 0.11 2.60
CA SER A 146 8.77 0.29 3.84
C SER A 146 8.98 -1.03 4.60
N PRO A 147 8.00 -1.95 4.72
CA PRO A 147 8.20 -3.27 5.32
C PRO A 147 9.31 -4.09 4.65
N LEU A 148 9.37 -4.09 3.31
CA LEU A 148 10.41 -4.81 2.57
C LEU A 148 11.80 -4.24 2.84
N THR A 149 11.89 -2.90 2.98
CA THR A 149 13.17 -2.23 3.28
C THR A 149 13.60 -2.50 4.72
N ALA A 150 12.66 -2.47 5.68
CA ALA A 150 12.95 -2.73 7.09
C ALA A 150 13.37 -4.19 7.33
N ALA A 151 12.72 -5.14 6.66
CA ALA A 151 13.00 -6.57 6.79
C ALA A 151 14.45 -6.96 6.43
N ARG A 152 15.09 -6.22 5.50
CA ARG A 152 16.53 -6.39 5.19
C ARG A 152 17.46 -6.17 6.39
N TRP A 153 16.96 -5.46 7.41
CA TRP A 153 17.67 -5.15 8.65
C TRP A 153 17.01 -5.81 9.85
N GLN A 154 16.27 -6.91 9.62
CA GLN A 154 15.50 -7.66 10.63
C GLN A 154 14.47 -6.78 11.36
N GLY A 155 14.02 -5.70 10.72
CA GLY A 155 13.06 -4.76 11.27
C GLY A 155 11.64 -5.05 10.82
N TYR A 156 10.67 -4.87 11.72
CA TYR A 156 9.25 -5.00 11.41
C TYR A 156 8.41 -3.96 12.13
N PHE A 157 7.22 -3.65 11.59
CA PHE A 157 6.26 -2.75 12.22
C PHE A 157 5.41 -3.53 13.23
N ASP A 158 5.43 -3.12 14.50
CA ASP A 158 4.72 -3.81 15.59
C ASP A 158 3.27 -3.32 15.81
N GLY A 159 2.82 -2.37 15.00
CA GLY A 159 1.52 -1.70 15.16
C GLY A 159 1.63 -0.29 15.72
N THR A 160 2.73 0.03 16.40
CA THR A 160 3.01 1.35 16.99
C THR A 160 4.24 2.01 16.37
N GLY A 161 5.26 1.21 16.05
CA GLY A 161 6.56 1.66 15.61
C GLY A 161 7.36 0.57 14.89
N TRP A 162 8.59 0.92 14.51
CA TRP A 162 9.55 -0.05 13.99
C TRP A 162 10.32 -0.68 15.13
N THR A 163 10.36 -2.00 15.16
CA THR A 163 11.14 -2.82 16.11
C THR A 163 11.99 -3.83 15.34
N LYS A 164 12.76 -4.67 16.03
CA LYS A 164 13.62 -5.71 15.44
C LYS A 164 13.34 -7.08 16.02
N LEU A 165 13.65 -8.12 15.25
CA LEU A 165 13.71 -9.48 15.78
C LEU A 165 14.80 -9.59 16.88
N PRO A 166 14.68 -10.55 17.82
CA PRO A 166 15.72 -10.83 18.80
C PRO A 166 17.09 -11.10 18.14
N ARG A 167 18.18 -10.75 18.83
CA ARG A 167 19.54 -11.02 18.35
C ARG A 167 19.70 -12.53 18.09
N GLY A 168 20.23 -12.88 16.92
CA GLY A 168 20.44 -14.27 16.50
C GLY A 168 19.31 -14.84 15.63
N ARG A 169 18.12 -14.21 15.59
CA ARG A 169 17.05 -14.57 14.66
C ARG A 169 17.12 -13.69 13.42
N SER A 170 17.13 -14.28 12.24
CA SER A 170 17.16 -13.56 10.97
C SER A 170 16.14 -14.14 10.01
N ASP A 171 14.98 -13.51 9.92
CA ASP A 171 13.91 -13.94 9.03
C ASP A 171 13.27 -12.75 8.33
N PHE A 172 13.57 -12.63 7.04
CA PHE A 172 13.05 -11.58 6.18
C PHE A 172 11.54 -11.69 6.01
N TYR A 173 11.03 -12.89 5.72
CA TYR A 173 9.62 -13.09 5.41
C TYR A 173 8.74 -12.92 6.65
N GLU A 174 9.23 -13.34 7.82
CA GLU A 174 8.53 -13.08 9.08
C GLU A 174 8.41 -11.58 9.37
N CYS A 175 9.47 -10.81 9.14
CA CYS A 175 9.41 -9.35 9.30
C CYS A 175 8.36 -8.70 8.37
N VAL A 176 8.30 -9.16 7.12
CA VAL A 176 7.31 -8.71 6.13
C VAL A 176 5.89 -9.06 6.58
N ARG A 177 5.66 -10.32 6.97
CA ARG A 177 4.37 -10.83 7.44
C ARG A 177 3.87 -10.06 8.65
N ARG A 178 4.69 -9.90 9.70
CA ARG A 178 4.34 -9.12 10.90
C ARG A 178 3.96 -7.69 10.55
N SER A 179 4.76 -7.04 9.70
CA SER A 179 4.52 -5.65 9.33
C SER A 179 3.19 -5.44 8.62
N TYR A 180 2.89 -6.25 7.60
CA TYR A 180 1.62 -6.11 6.87
C TYR A 180 0.42 -6.56 7.70
N LYS A 181 0.57 -7.59 8.55
CA LYS A 181 -0.46 -8.00 9.53
C LYS A 181 -0.80 -6.83 10.47
N ASN A 182 0.21 -6.21 11.08
CA ASN A 182 0.01 -5.12 12.03
C ASN A 182 -0.47 -3.82 11.36
N LEU A 183 0.00 -3.52 10.14
CA LEU A 183 -0.52 -2.42 9.35
C LEU A 183 -2.01 -2.60 9.03
N ARG A 184 -2.40 -3.82 8.62
CA ARG A 184 -3.80 -4.17 8.36
C ARG A 184 -4.67 -3.93 9.60
N TYR A 185 -4.24 -4.40 10.77
CA TYR A 185 -4.96 -4.16 12.03
C TYR A 185 -5.00 -2.67 12.40
N GLY A 186 -3.88 -1.96 12.31
CA GLY A 186 -3.81 -0.54 12.66
C GLY A 186 -4.71 0.35 11.78
N LEU A 187 -4.91 -0.02 10.52
CA LEU A 187 -5.83 0.66 9.60
C LEU A 187 -7.28 0.19 9.71
N ASN A 188 -7.57 -0.95 10.32
CA ASN A 188 -8.92 -1.54 10.39
C ASN A 188 -9.31 -2.06 11.78
N PRO A 189 -9.12 -1.32 12.89
CA PRO A 189 -9.45 -1.87 14.21
C PRO A 189 -10.95 -1.98 14.47
N ASP A 190 -11.77 -1.20 13.76
CA ASP A 190 -13.24 -1.11 13.97
C ASP A 190 -14.02 -1.92 12.93
N ARG A 191 -13.35 -2.44 11.89
CA ARG A 191 -13.98 -3.38 10.96
C ARG A 191 -13.91 -4.76 11.58
N ASP A 192 -14.99 -5.52 11.46
CA ASP A 192 -14.93 -6.98 11.62
C ASP A 192 -14.09 -7.46 10.45
N VAL A 193 -12.76 -7.36 10.60
CA VAL A 193 -11.82 -7.73 9.57
C VAL A 193 -12.18 -9.17 9.29
N TRP A 194 -12.59 -9.48 8.06
CA TRP A 194 -12.55 -10.84 7.56
C TRP A 194 -11.07 -11.24 7.60
N SER A 195 -10.59 -11.61 8.78
CA SER A 195 -9.72 -12.74 8.90
C SER A 195 -10.56 -13.87 8.36
N PRO A 196 -10.07 -14.75 7.47
CA PRO A 196 -10.52 -16.12 7.58
C PRO A 196 -10.43 -16.43 9.09
N ARG A 197 -11.57 -16.46 9.79
CA ARG A 197 -11.56 -16.75 11.22
C ARG A 197 -10.85 -18.09 11.37
N PRO A 198 -10.06 -18.25 12.41
CA PRO A 198 -8.95 -19.17 12.47
C PRO A 198 -9.47 -20.61 12.44
N ARG A 199 -9.68 -21.16 11.25
CA ARG A 199 -9.24 -22.52 11.01
C ARG A 199 -7.73 -22.38 10.89
N ASN A 200 -7.07 -22.46 12.05
CA ASN A 200 -5.70 -22.92 12.11
C ASN A 200 -4.74 -22.31 11.06
N ALA A 201 -4.77 -20.99 10.83
CA ALA A 201 -3.84 -20.33 9.90
C ALA A 201 -2.37 -20.41 10.34
N GLN A 202 -2.15 -20.77 11.61
CA GLN A 202 -0.85 -21.22 12.09
C GLN A 202 -0.52 -22.59 11.48
N TYR A 203 -1.39 -23.59 11.60
CA TYR A 203 -1.16 -24.94 11.05
C TYR A 203 -1.23 -25.02 9.52
N ASP A 204 -2.12 -24.33 8.81
CA ASP A 204 -2.20 -24.41 7.34
C ASP A 204 -0.96 -23.79 6.67
N TYR A 205 -0.45 -22.68 7.23
CA TYR A 205 0.80 -22.08 6.79
C TYR A 205 2.00 -22.87 7.29
N GLU A 206 2.01 -23.37 8.53
CA GLU A 206 3.08 -24.26 9.01
C GLU A 206 3.16 -25.52 8.14
N GLU A 207 2.03 -26.13 7.78
CA GLU A 207 1.97 -27.36 6.95
C GLU A 207 2.45 -27.07 5.52
N GLU A 208 1.94 -26.04 4.84
CA GLU A 208 2.42 -25.65 3.50
C GLU A 208 3.89 -25.19 3.52
N PHE A 209 4.32 -24.50 4.60
CA PHE A 209 5.69 -24.02 4.76
C PHE A 209 6.66 -25.15 5.15
N PHE A 210 6.28 -26.13 5.99
CA PHE A 210 7.06 -27.33 6.27
C PHE A 210 7.16 -28.24 5.04
N GLU A 211 6.09 -28.34 4.24
CA GLU A 211 6.11 -29.07 2.96
C GLU A 211 7.06 -28.42 1.94
N THR A 212 7.14 -27.09 1.92
CA THR A 212 7.96 -26.34 0.95
C THR A 212 9.35 -25.97 1.47
N HIS A 213 9.57 -25.96 2.78
CA HIS A 213 10.79 -25.53 3.47
C HIS A 213 11.05 -26.37 4.74
N PRO A 214 11.29 -27.69 4.61
CA PRO A 214 11.38 -28.62 5.74
C PRO A 214 12.53 -28.36 6.73
N ASP A 215 13.50 -27.51 6.35
CA ASP A 215 14.66 -27.15 7.18
C ASP A 215 14.46 -25.84 7.98
N ALA A 216 13.27 -25.24 7.93
CA ALA A 216 13.00 -23.96 8.58
C ALA A 216 12.59 -24.15 10.06
N ASP A 217 13.57 -24.06 10.95
CA ASP A 217 13.45 -24.24 12.41
C ASP A 217 12.85 -23.00 13.13
N CYS A 218 11.62 -22.59 12.77
CA CYS A 218 11.12 -21.24 13.09
C CYS A 218 10.01 -21.09 14.14
N TRP A 219 9.53 -22.17 14.78
CA TRP A 219 8.49 -22.07 15.82
C TRP A 219 8.77 -22.97 17.03
N ALA A 220 9.11 -22.35 18.16
CA ALA A 220 8.93 -22.95 19.48
C ALA A 220 7.56 -22.53 20.01
N ASP A 221 6.88 -23.42 20.74
CA ASP A 221 5.49 -23.32 21.21
C ASP A 221 5.18 -22.07 22.09
N ASP A 222 6.17 -21.25 22.43
CA ASP A 222 6.07 -20.16 23.39
C ASP A 222 5.67 -18.80 22.76
N ASP A 223 5.57 -18.69 21.43
CA ASP A 223 5.43 -17.41 20.69
C ASP A 223 3.97 -16.90 20.50
N ALA A 224 3.01 -17.37 21.31
CA ALA A 224 1.64 -16.83 21.31
C ALA A 224 1.62 -15.38 21.84
N PRO A 225 0.93 -14.43 21.17
CA PRO A 225 0.87 -13.04 21.62
C PRO A 225 0.21 -12.94 22.99
N SER A 226 1.00 -12.55 24.00
CA SER A 226 0.51 -12.23 25.33
C SER A 226 -0.36 -10.97 25.27
N ARG A 227 -1.65 -11.17 25.61
CA ARG A 227 -2.61 -10.20 26.18
C ARG A 227 -2.76 -8.85 25.44
N PHE A 228 -3.66 -8.81 24.47
CA PHE A 228 -4.26 -7.58 23.93
C PHE A 228 -5.52 -7.12 24.69
N TYR A 229 -5.84 -7.69 25.86
CA TYR A 229 -7.15 -7.52 26.51
C TYR A 229 -7.22 -6.61 27.75
N GLU A 230 -6.16 -5.92 28.16
CA GLU A 230 -6.18 -5.12 29.41
C GLU A 230 -6.07 -3.59 29.21
N MET A 231 -6.63 -3.02 28.15
CA MET A 231 -6.61 -1.55 27.96
C MET A 231 -7.95 -0.88 27.67
N PHE A 232 -9.08 -1.56 27.91
CA PHE A 232 -10.41 -0.96 27.93
C PHE A 232 -11.32 -1.63 28.98
N ALA A 233 -10.90 -1.61 30.24
CA ALA A 233 -11.76 -1.86 31.40
C ALA A 233 -11.77 -0.61 32.28
#